data_AF-A0AA96SNI6-F1
#
_entry.id   AF-A0AA96SNI6-F1
#
_cell.length_a   1.000
_cell.length_b   1.000
_cell.length_c   1.000
_cell.angle_alpha   90.00
_cell.angle_beta   90.00
_cell.angle_gamma   90.00
#
_symmetry.space_group_name_H-M   'P 1'
#
loop_
_entity.id
_entity.type
_entity.pdbx_description
1 polymer ?
#
loop_
_entity_poly.entity_id
_entity_poly.type
_entity_poly.pdbx_seq_one_letter_code
_entity_poly.pdbx_strand_id
1 'polypeptide(L)' 'MFAKFSRPNRSKGSKRGKIRLIETFSSIQEASACIDKMLRQDKKLCANIIRNDGKFAVQTVVWQ' A
#
# COMPACT_ATOMS: atom_id res chain seq x y z
N MET A 1 -31.90 7.35 -31.23
CA MET A 1 -31.78 6.56 -29.99
C MET A 1 -30.31 6.37 -29.68
N PHE A 2 -29.80 6.88 -28.56
CA PHE A 2 -28.42 6.62 -28.12
C PHE A 2 -28.42 5.41 -27.20
N ALA A 3 -27.69 4.36 -27.58
CA ALA A 3 -27.48 3.21 -26.71
C ALA A 3 -26.74 3.67 -25.45
N LYS A 4 -27.41 3.61 -24.29
CA LYS A 4 -26.75 3.75 -22.99
C LYS A 4 -25.82 2.55 -22.84
N PHE A 5 -24.53 2.75 -23.10
CA PHE A 5 -23.50 1.83 -22.65
C PHE A 5 -23.48 1.86 -21.13
N SER A 6 -24.31 1.02 -20.50
CA SER A 6 -24.13 0.62 -19.12
C SER A 6 -22.75 -0.02 -19.05
N ARG A 7 -21.75 0.73 -18.57
CA ARG A 7 -20.42 0.17 -18.30
C ARG A 7 -20.65 -1.10 -17.49
N PRO A 8 -20.13 -2.27 -17.90
CA PRO A 8 -20.29 -3.49 -17.13
C PRO A 8 -19.87 -3.16 -15.71
N ASN A 9 -20.82 -3.32 -14.79
CA ASN A 9 -20.71 -2.98 -13.39
C ASN A 9 -19.38 -3.59 -12.91
N ARG A 10 -18.37 -2.74 -12.66
CA ARG A 10 -17.00 -3.18 -12.36
C ARG A 10 -17.11 -4.27 -11.31
N SER A 11 -16.65 -5.45 -11.70
CA SER A 11 -16.77 -6.71 -10.98
C SER A 11 -16.50 -6.53 -9.50
N LYS A 12 -17.45 -7.05 -8.71
CA LYS A 12 -17.34 -7.57 -7.33
C LYS A 12 -16.31 -6.86 -6.46
N GLY A 13 -16.82 -6.06 -5.51
CA GLY A 13 -16.06 -5.33 -4.49
C GLY A 13 -14.78 -6.07 -4.09
N SER A 14 -13.65 -5.60 -4.63
CA SER A 14 -12.37 -6.00 -4.09
C SER A 14 -12.40 -5.55 -2.64
N LYS A 15 -12.11 -6.49 -1.73
CA LYS A 15 -11.98 -6.16 -0.32
C LYS A 15 -10.96 -5.02 -0.25
N ARG A 16 -11.42 -3.82 0.15
CA ARG A 16 -10.59 -2.61 0.13
C ARG A 16 -9.31 -2.93 0.90
N GLY A 17 -8.17 -2.93 0.19
CA GLY A 17 -6.87 -2.99 0.83
C GLY A 17 -6.78 -1.82 1.82
N LYS A 18 -6.58 -2.11 3.10
CA LYS A 18 -6.41 -1.07 4.11
C LYS A 18 -4.95 -0.71 4.17
N ILE A 19 -4.66 0.57 3.97
CA ILE A 19 -3.34 1.12 4.19
C ILE A 19 -3.13 1.21 5.70
N ARG A 20 -2.09 0.56 6.21
CA ARG A 20 -1.65 0.68 7.59
C ARG A 20 -0.29 1.38 7.62
N LEU A 21 -0.18 2.41 8.44
CA LEU A 21 1.12 2.97 8.81
C LEU A 21 1.80 1.97 9.74
N ILE A 22 3.04 1.59 9.42
CA ILE A 22 3.86 0.72 10.26
C ILE A 22 4.63 1.60 11.23
N GLU A 23 5.59 2.36 10.68
CA GLU A 23 6.51 3.18 11.45
C GLU A 23 7.00 4.38 10.63
N THR A 24 7.56 5.36 11.32
CA THR A 24 8.19 6.54 10.71
C THR A 24 9.66 6.58 11.08
N PHE A 25 10.51 6.79 10.08
CA PHE A 25 11.97 6.80 10.20
C PHE A 25 12.52 8.18 9.88
N SER A 26 13.68 8.51 10.44
CA SER A 26 14.45 9.71 10.11
C SER A 26 15.29 9.55 8.84
N SER A 27 15.64 8.32 8.48
CA SER A 27 16.46 8.00 7.31
C SER A 27 15.75 7.06 6.34
N ILE A 28 16.01 7.24 5.05
CA ILE A 28 15.51 6.34 4.01
C ILE A 28 16.12 4.94 4.13
N GLN A 29 17.36 4.83 4.62
CA GLN A 29 18.08 3.57 4.78
C GLN A 29 17.42 2.69 5.85
N GLU A 30 17.01 3.29 6.96
CA GLU A 30 16.29 2.61 8.04
C GLU A 30 14.91 2.15 7.58
N ALA A 31 14.19 3.01 6.85
CA ALA A 31 12.90 2.67 6.25
C ALA A 31 13.00 1.50 5.27
N SER A 32 14.04 1.48 4.41
CA SER A 32 14.28 0.36 3.48
C SER A 32 14.63 -0.93 4.20
N ALA A 33 15.46 -0.87 5.25
CA ALA A 33 15.83 -2.07 6.02
C ALA A 33 14.61 -2.68 6.74
N CYS A 34 13.69 -1.85 7.22
CA CYS A 34 12.42 -2.31 7.78
C CYS A 34 11.57 -3.04 6.73
N ILE A 35 11.43 -2.46 5.53
CA ILE A 35 10.70 -3.09 4.42
C ILE A 35 11.33 -4.41 3.99
N ASP A 36 12.66 -4.48 3.86
CA ASP A 36 13.35 -5.71 3.50
C ASP A 36 13.10 -6.84 4.50
N LYS A 37 13.08 -6.51 5.80
CA LYS A 37 12.74 -7.48 6.85
C LYS A 37 11.30 -7.96 6.72
N MET A 38 10.35 -7.06 6.43
CA MET A 38 8.94 -7.41 6.23
C MET A 38 8.73 -8.26 4.98
N LEU A 39 9.38 -7.94 3.86
CA LEU A 39 9.32 -8.72 2.62
C LEU A 39 9.90 -10.12 2.77
N ARG A 40 10.96 -10.28 3.59
CA ARG A 40 11.53 -11.60 3.91
C ARG A 40 10.57 -12.48 4.71
N GLN A 41 9.76 -11.89 5.60
CA GLN A 41 8.76 -12.60 6.38
C GLN A 41 7.51 -12.91 5.55
N ASP A 42 7.01 -11.92 4.81
CA ASP A 42 5.80 -12.01 4.00
C ASP A 42 6.06 -11.60 2.54
N LYS A 43 6.28 -12.60 1.68
CA LYS A 43 6.54 -12.39 0.23
C LYS A 43 5.38 -11.76 -0.56
N LYS A 44 4.20 -11.64 0.05
CA LYS A 44 2.99 -11.04 -0.57
C LYS A 44 2.68 -9.64 -0.05
N LEU A 45 3.56 -9.06 0.77
CA LEU A 45 3.35 -7.75 1.36
C LEU A 45 3.79 -6.64 0.38
N CYS A 46 2.94 -5.63 0.20
CA CYS A 46 3.31 -4.41 -0.54
C CYS A 46 3.54 -3.29 0.47
N ALA A 47 4.75 -2.72 0.48
CA ALA A 47 5.08 -1.59 1.32
C ALA A 47 5.45 -0.35 0.48
N ASN A 48 5.05 0.83 0.95
CA ASN A 48 5.36 2.12 0.37
C ASN A 48 6.13 2.95 1.39
N ILE A 49 7.14 3.69 0.92
CA ILE A 49 7.82 4.73 1.71
C ILE A 49 7.27 6.08 1.24
N ILE A 50 6.65 6.83 2.16
CA ILE A 50 6.16 8.18 1.91
C ILE A 50 7.01 9.16 2.70
N ARG A 51 7.54 10.17 2.03
CA ARG A 51 8.27 11.26 2.70
C ARG A 51 7.27 12.28 3.23
N ASN A 52 7.30 12.56 4.53
CA ASN A 52 6.43 13.53 5.18
C ASN A 52 7.24 14.38 6.16
N ASP A 53 7.30 15.70 5.94
CA ASP A 53 7.96 16.69 6.82
C ASP A 53 9.36 16.28 7.31
N GLY A 54 10.22 15.84 6.39
CA GLY A 54 11.60 15.45 6.69
C GLY A 54 11.76 14.04 7.27
N LYS A 55 10.67 13.30 7.48
CA LYS A 55 10.67 11.89 7.91
C LYS A 55 10.15 10.98 6.79
N PHE A 56 10.40 9.68 6.92
CA PHE A 56 9.98 8.63 6.00
C PHE A 56 8.99 7.69 6.69
N ALA A 57 7.73 7.77 6.31
CA ALA A 57 6.68 6.88 6.78
C ALA A 57 6.65 5.60 5.93
N VAL A 58 6.78 4.44 6.57
CA VAL A 58 6.58 3.14 5.91
C VAL A 58 5.12 2.74 6.10
N GLN A 59 4.42 2.54 4.99
CA GLN A 59 3.05 2.09 4.94
C GLN A 59 2.99 0.71 4.28
N THR A 60 2.07 -0.13 4.71
CA THR A 60 1.77 -1.42 4.07
C THR A 60 0.31 -1.50 3.66
N VAL A 61 0.04 -2.19 2.54
CA VAL A 61 -1.31 -2.50 2.10
C VAL A 61 -1.67 -3.89 2.58
N VAL A 62 -2.65 -3.97 3.49
CA VAL A 62 -3.23 -5.23 3.93
C VAL A 62 -4.50 -5.49 3.13
N TRP A 63 -4.45 -6.48 2.24
CA TRP A 63 -5.63 -6.98 1.52
C TRP A 63 -6.43 -7.87 2.48
N GLN A 64 -7.65 -7.45 2.83
CA GLN A 64 -8.57 -8.26 3.66
C GLN A 64 -9.23 -9.36 2.84
#